data_AF-A0A3B8QS64-F1
#
_entry.id   AF-A0A3B8QS64-F1
#
_cell.length_a   1.000
_cell.length_b   1.000
_cell.length_c   1.000
_cell.angle_alpha   90.00
_cell.angle_beta   90.00
_cell.angle_gamma   90.00
#
_symmetry.space_group_name_H-M   'P 1'
#
loop_
_entity.id
_entity.type
_entity.pdbx_description
1 polymer ?
#
loop_
_entity_poly.entity_id
_entity_poly.type
_entity_poly.pdbx_seq_one_letter_code
_entity_poly.pdbx_strand_id
1 'polypeptide(L)'
;MSLHDHLDELEAEAIYVIREVYAQFENPGILFSGGKDSIVVSHLARKAFAPANLPFPLVHIDTGHNFPEAIAFRDAFVEQMKTRLIVGLVQDSIDRGSVQEETGLAANRNRLQTTTLLETIETHKFDCLMGGARRDEEKARAKERFFSHRDDFGQWDPKNQRPELWNLFNGKKRPGEHFRVFP
;
A
#
# COMPACT_ATOMS: atom_id res chain seq x y z
N MET A 1 -36.69 7.62 -8.11
CA MET A 1 -35.34 7.78 -8.67
C MET A 1 -34.36 7.62 -7.52
N SER A 2 -33.67 6.50 -7.41
CA SER A 2 -32.56 6.36 -6.46
C SER A 2 -31.41 5.82 -7.28
N LEU A 3 -30.58 6.69 -7.84
CA LEU A 3 -29.54 6.29 -8.80
C LEU A 3 -28.39 7.30 -8.80
N HIS A 4 -27.72 7.38 -7.66
CA HIS A 4 -26.27 7.20 -7.46
C HIS A 4 -26.07 7.21 -5.96
N ASP A 5 -25.76 6.05 -5.37
CA ASP A 5 -25.41 5.97 -3.95
C ASP A 5 -24.01 6.58 -3.78
N HIS A 6 -23.78 7.27 -2.66
CA HIS A 6 -22.47 7.88 -2.36
C HIS A 6 -21.33 6.85 -2.44
N LEU A 7 -21.62 5.58 -2.10
CA LEU A 7 -20.68 4.48 -2.20
C LEU A 7 -20.34 4.10 -3.65
N ASP A 8 -21.27 4.26 -4.60
CA ASP A 8 -21.01 3.99 -6.01
C ASP A 8 -20.00 5.01 -6.57
N GLU A 9 -20.10 6.27 -6.16
CA GLU A 9 -19.17 7.34 -6.55
C GLU A 9 -17.77 7.08 -5.99
N LEU A 10 -17.66 6.76 -4.70
CA LEU A 10 -16.39 6.43 -4.05
C LEU A 10 -15.74 5.17 -4.66
N GLU A 11 -16.55 4.15 -4.96
CA GLU A 11 -16.07 2.95 -5.62
C GLU A 11 -15.51 3.27 -7.02
N ALA A 12 -16.22 4.08 -7.80
CA ALA A 12 -15.78 4.48 -9.14
C ALA A 12 -14.48 5.30 -9.09
N GLU A 13 -14.36 6.22 -8.15
CA GLU A 13 -13.14 7.03 -7.93
C GLU A 13 -11.94 6.14 -7.56
N ALA A 14 -12.11 5.23 -6.60
CA ALA A 14 -11.05 4.33 -6.17
C ALA A 14 -10.62 3.38 -7.30
N ILE A 15 -11.58 2.82 -8.06
CA ILE A 15 -11.28 1.99 -9.24
C ILE A 15 -10.50 2.79 -10.29
N TYR A 16 -10.86 4.06 -10.51
CA TYR A 16 -10.15 4.93 -11.43
C TYR A 16 -8.70 5.16 -10.97
N VAL A 17 -8.48 5.52 -9.70
CA VAL A 17 -7.14 5.70 -9.12
C VAL A 17 -6.28 4.43 -9.25
N ILE A 18 -6.85 3.26 -8.98
CA ILE A 18 -6.14 1.97 -9.11
C ILE A 18 -5.72 1.70 -10.57
N ARG A 19 -6.56 2.04 -11.54
CA ARG A 19 -6.24 1.89 -12.96
C ARG A 19 -5.17 2.89 -13.41
N GLU A 20 -5.20 4.12 -12.91
CA GLU A 20 -4.15 5.11 -13.14
C GLU A 20 -2.80 4.66 -12.59
N VAL A 21 -2.77 4.02 -11.42
CA VAL A 21 -1.54 3.39 -10.89
C VAL A 21 -1.00 2.35 -11.87
N TYR A 22 -1.84 1.42 -12.33
CA TYR A 22 -1.39 0.39 -13.26
C TYR A 22 -0.92 0.96 -14.61
N ALA A 23 -1.53 2.05 -15.08
CA ALA A 23 -1.16 2.68 -16.33
C ALA A 23 0.17 3.46 -16.27
N GLN A 24 0.55 3.97 -15.08
CA GLN A 24 1.67 4.90 -14.92
C GLN A 24 2.93 4.29 -14.27
N PHE A 25 2.81 3.16 -13.58
CA PHE A 25 3.91 2.54 -12.84
C PHE A 25 4.30 1.17 -13.40
N GLU A 26 5.59 0.84 -13.36
CA GLU A 26 6.13 -0.38 -13.95
C GLU A 26 5.93 -1.60 -13.03
N ASN A 27 6.00 -1.39 -11.72
CA ASN A 27 5.92 -2.46 -10.73
C ASN A 27 5.14 -2.01 -9.49
N PRO A 28 3.81 -1.85 -9.62
CA PRO A 28 2.96 -1.50 -8.50
C PRO A 28 2.71 -2.70 -7.58
N GLY A 29 2.21 -2.44 -6.37
CA GLY A 29 1.69 -3.45 -5.44
C GLY A 29 0.67 -2.86 -4.46
N ILE A 30 -0.08 -3.70 -3.75
CA ILE A 30 -0.98 -3.27 -2.67
C ILE A 30 -0.41 -3.69 -1.33
N LEU A 31 -0.26 -2.75 -0.40
CA LEU A 31 0.02 -3.04 1.01
C LEU A 31 -1.18 -3.75 1.64
N PHE A 32 -0.98 -4.99 2.05
CA PHE A 32 -2.01 -5.89 2.53
C PHE A 32 -1.66 -6.44 3.92
N SER A 33 -2.32 -5.93 4.95
CA SER A 33 -2.19 -6.41 6.33
C SER A 33 -3.21 -7.47 6.71
N GLY A 34 -4.21 -7.74 5.85
CA GLY A 34 -5.40 -8.49 6.22
C GLY A 34 -6.39 -7.67 7.05
N GLY A 35 -6.13 -6.38 7.28
CA GLY A 35 -7.06 -5.45 7.92
C GLY A 35 -8.16 -4.96 6.98
N LYS A 36 -9.26 -4.45 7.56
CA LYS A 36 -10.47 -4.01 6.84
C LYS A 36 -10.19 -3.16 5.59
N ASP A 37 -9.35 -2.13 5.69
CA ASP A 37 -9.14 -1.20 4.59
C ASP A 37 -8.32 -1.83 3.47
N SER A 38 -7.32 -2.63 3.83
CA SER A 38 -6.52 -3.35 2.83
C SER A 38 -7.33 -4.41 2.09
N ILE A 39 -8.34 -5.01 2.74
CA ILE A 39 -9.33 -5.90 2.11
C ILE A 39 -10.18 -5.11 1.13
N VAL A 40 -10.68 -3.93 1.51
CA VAL A 40 -11.49 -3.07 0.64
C VAL A 40 -10.69 -2.64 -0.59
N VAL A 41 -9.46 -2.12 -0.42
CA VAL A 41 -8.60 -1.74 -1.55
C VAL A 41 -8.33 -2.93 -2.48
N SER A 42 -8.04 -4.10 -1.91
CA SER A 42 -7.83 -5.33 -2.70
C SER A 42 -9.10 -5.75 -3.46
N HIS A 43 -10.26 -5.64 -2.83
CA HIS A 43 -11.55 -5.93 -3.47
C HIS A 43 -11.85 -4.96 -4.62
N LEU A 44 -11.62 -3.66 -4.42
CA LEU A 44 -11.76 -2.64 -5.44
C LEU A 44 -10.81 -2.90 -6.61
N ALA A 45 -9.58 -3.31 -6.32
CA ALA A 45 -8.62 -3.68 -7.36
C ALA A 45 -9.07 -4.91 -8.16
N ARG A 46 -9.66 -5.92 -7.51
CA ARG A 46 -10.31 -7.05 -8.22
C ARG A 46 -11.39 -6.56 -9.17
N LYS A 47 -12.23 -5.61 -8.74
CA LYS A 47 -13.28 -5.02 -9.60
C LYS A 47 -12.67 -4.21 -10.75
N ALA A 48 -11.59 -3.49 -10.50
CA ALA A 48 -10.90 -2.68 -11.49
C ALA A 48 -10.37 -3.49 -12.69
N PHE A 49 -9.94 -4.73 -12.46
CA PHE A 49 -9.34 -5.60 -13.49
C PHE A 49 -10.19 -6.81 -13.89
N ALA A 50 -11.38 -6.98 -13.29
CA ALA A 50 -12.29 -8.05 -13.69
C ALA A 50 -12.59 -8.00 -15.21
N PRO A 51 -12.65 -9.17 -15.89
CA PRO A 51 -12.59 -10.53 -15.36
C PRO A 51 -11.16 -11.10 -15.22
N ALA A 52 -10.11 -10.34 -15.52
CA ALA A 52 -8.74 -10.79 -15.37
C ALA A 52 -8.31 -10.84 -13.89
N ASN A 53 -7.25 -11.60 -13.61
CA ASN A 53 -6.61 -11.59 -12.29
C ASN A 53 -5.87 -10.25 -12.07
N LEU A 54 -5.56 -9.98 -10.80
CA LEU A 54 -4.80 -8.79 -10.42
C LEU A 54 -3.40 -8.80 -11.08
N PRO A 55 -2.98 -7.72 -11.78
CA PRO A 55 -1.71 -7.71 -12.49
C PRO A 55 -0.50 -7.45 -11.59
N PHE A 56 -0.71 -7.17 -10.31
CA PHE A 56 0.34 -6.86 -9.32
C PHE A 56 0.14 -7.64 -8.02
N PRO A 57 1.20 -7.84 -7.22
CA PRO A 57 1.14 -8.60 -5.98
C PRO A 57 0.48 -7.81 -4.83
N LEU A 58 0.04 -8.56 -3.83
CA LEU A 58 -0.17 -8.05 -2.48
C LEU A 58 1.17 -8.08 -1.72
N VAL A 59 1.39 -7.12 -0.83
CA VAL A 59 2.64 -6.93 -0.10
C VAL A 59 2.35 -6.80 1.39
N HIS A 60 2.91 -7.70 2.19
CA HIS A 60 2.72 -7.72 3.64
C HIS A 60 4.06 -7.49 4.35
N ILE A 61 4.09 -6.58 5.32
CA ILE A 61 5.23 -6.40 6.21
C ILE A 61 4.90 -7.09 7.53
N ASP A 62 5.45 -8.28 7.71
CA ASP A 62 5.17 -9.16 8.83
C ASP A 62 6.09 -8.84 10.00
N THR A 63 5.50 -8.45 11.12
CA THR A 63 6.25 -8.15 12.35
C THR A 63 6.70 -9.42 13.08
N GLY A 64 6.09 -10.57 12.79
CA GLY A 64 6.17 -11.79 13.58
C GLY A 64 5.25 -11.78 14.81
N HIS A 65 4.55 -10.67 15.09
CA HIS A 65 3.63 -10.52 16.24
C HIS A 65 2.16 -10.42 15.79
N ASN A 66 1.86 -10.83 14.56
CA ASN A 66 0.49 -10.86 14.04
C ASN A 66 -0.32 -11.98 14.69
N PHE A 67 -1.63 -11.75 14.86
CA PHE A 67 -2.54 -12.80 15.32
C PHE A 67 -2.55 -13.97 14.32
N PRO A 68 -2.45 -15.23 14.76
CA PRO A 68 -2.50 -16.39 13.88
C PRO A 68 -3.74 -16.40 12.96
N GLU A 69 -4.89 -15.94 13.46
CA GLU A 69 -6.14 -15.84 12.71
C GLU A 69 -6.05 -14.80 11.59
N ALA A 70 -5.34 -13.70 11.80
CA ALA A 70 -5.12 -12.68 10.78
C ALA A 70 -4.23 -13.20 9.66
N ILE A 71 -3.20 -13.99 10.00
CA ILE A 71 -2.32 -14.65 9.03
C ILE A 71 -3.07 -15.70 8.23
N ALA A 72 -3.84 -16.56 8.90
CA ALA A 72 -4.67 -17.56 8.23
C ALA A 72 -5.69 -16.92 7.26
N PHE A 73 -6.34 -15.83 7.68
CA PHE A 73 -7.23 -15.06 6.82
C PHE A 73 -6.50 -14.44 5.63
N ARG A 74 -5.34 -13.82 5.85
CA ARG A 74 -4.50 -13.21 4.80
C ARG A 74 -4.19 -14.24 3.70
N ASP A 75 -3.74 -15.42 4.10
CA ASP A 75 -3.31 -16.47 3.17
C ASP A 75 -4.51 -17.00 2.36
N ALA A 76 -5.64 -17.28 3.03
CA ALA A 76 -6.88 -17.68 2.35
C ALA A 76 -7.41 -16.60 1.39
N PHE A 77 -7.31 -15.33 1.77
CA PHE A 77 -7.74 -14.21 0.92
C PHE A 77 -6.87 -14.09 -0.34
N VAL A 78 -5.55 -14.24 -0.22
CA VAL A 78 -4.62 -14.23 -1.37
C VAL A 78 -4.95 -15.36 -2.35
N GLU A 79 -5.21 -16.57 -1.84
CA GLU A 79 -5.62 -17.71 -2.66
C GLU A 79 -6.93 -17.43 -3.40
N GLN A 80 -7.94 -16.90 -2.70
CA GLN A 80 -9.22 -16.51 -3.29
C GLN A 80 -9.05 -15.45 -4.39
N MET A 81 -8.14 -14.50 -4.20
CA MET A 81 -7.83 -13.43 -5.14
C MET A 81 -6.97 -13.89 -6.33
N LYS A 82 -6.40 -15.11 -6.27
CA LYS A 82 -5.50 -15.68 -7.29
C LYS A 82 -4.34 -14.74 -7.63
N THR A 83 -3.76 -14.12 -6.61
CA THR A 83 -2.63 -13.20 -6.75
C THR A 83 -1.41 -13.70 -5.98
N ARG A 84 -0.27 -13.05 -6.18
CA ARG A 84 0.96 -13.33 -5.45
C ARG A 84 0.98 -12.51 -4.16
N LEU A 85 1.50 -13.10 -3.08
CA LEU A 85 1.85 -12.39 -1.85
C LEU A 85 3.36 -12.27 -1.74
N ILE A 86 3.86 -11.06 -1.51
CA ILE A 86 5.24 -10.79 -1.13
C ILE A 86 5.25 -10.43 0.35
N VAL A 87 6.12 -11.09 1.12
CA VAL A 87 6.25 -10.88 2.57
C VAL A 87 7.63 -10.34 2.88
N GLY A 88 7.69 -9.15 3.47
CA GLY A 88 8.89 -8.61 4.11
C GLY A 88 8.83 -8.89 5.60
N LEU A 89 9.76 -9.67 6.13
CA LEU A 89 9.82 -10.03 7.54
C LEU A 89 10.65 -9.00 8.31
N VAL A 90 10.08 -8.42 9.37
CA VAL A 90 10.85 -7.56 10.28
C VAL A 90 12.01 -8.33 10.92
N GLN A 91 11.83 -9.63 11.12
CA GLN A 91 12.88 -10.51 11.63
C GLN A 91 14.12 -10.51 10.71
N ASP A 92 13.95 -10.50 9.39
CA ASP A 92 15.07 -10.45 8.45
C ASP A 92 15.87 -9.15 8.58
N SER A 93 15.18 -8.02 8.80
CA SER A 93 15.83 -6.73 9.04
C SER A 93 16.57 -6.68 10.38
N ILE A 94 16.07 -7.39 11.41
CA ILE A 94 16.75 -7.55 12.70
C ILE A 94 18.01 -8.42 12.53
N ASP A 95 17.88 -9.57 11.87
CA ASP A 95 18.96 -10.54 11.69
C ASP A 95 20.11 -9.97 10.84
N ARG A 96 19.79 -9.06 9.91
CA ARG A 96 20.77 -8.30 9.12
C ARG A 96 21.39 -7.12 9.87
N GLY A 97 20.84 -6.73 11.01
CA GLY A 97 21.30 -5.59 11.80
C GLY A 97 20.86 -4.21 11.28
N SER A 98 19.93 -4.15 10.31
CA SER A 98 19.36 -2.90 9.80
C SER A 98 18.48 -2.18 10.83
N VAL A 99 17.87 -2.97 11.71
CA VAL A 99 17.08 -2.48 12.84
C VAL A 99 17.44 -3.24 14.10
N GLN A 100 17.24 -2.61 15.25
CA GLN A 100 17.40 -3.24 16.54
C GLN A 100 16.04 -3.36 17.21
N GLU A 101 15.74 -4.54 17.75
CA GLU A 101 14.52 -4.76 18.52
C GLU A 101 14.55 -3.95 19.83
N GLU A 102 13.48 -3.19 20.08
CA GLU A 102 13.32 -2.48 21.35
C GLU A 102 13.19 -3.50 22.50
N THR A 103 13.80 -3.20 23.65
CA THR A 103 13.69 -4.05 24.84
C THR A 103 12.76 -3.44 25.88
N GLY A 104 11.94 -4.26 26.55
CA GLY A 104 11.10 -3.85 27.67
C GLY A 104 9.61 -4.14 27.48
N LEU A 105 8.79 -3.77 28.47
CA LEU A 105 7.34 -4.05 28.49
C LEU A 105 6.54 -3.38 27.36
N ALA A 106 7.06 -2.29 26.80
CA ALA A 106 6.44 -1.54 25.72
C ALA A 106 7.09 -1.79 24.35
N ALA A 107 8.01 -2.77 24.28
CA ALA A 107 8.69 -3.13 23.04
C ALA A 107 7.66 -3.51 21.97
N ASN A 108 7.73 -2.84 20.83
CA ASN A 108 6.89 -3.16 19.68
C ASN A 108 7.70 -3.05 18.38
N ARG A 109 7.32 -3.86 17.40
CA ARG A 109 7.97 -3.91 16.10
C ARG A 109 7.34 -2.96 15.07
N ASN A 110 6.31 -2.20 15.46
CA ASN A 110 5.56 -1.34 14.52
C ASN A 110 6.46 -0.26 13.90
N ARG A 111 7.37 0.33 14.70
CA ARG A 111 8.35 1.29 14.19
C ARG A 111 9.35 0.67 13.22
N LEU A 112 9.67 -0.60 13.40
CA LEU A 112 10.65 -1.33 12.58
C LEU A 112 10.10 -1.69 11.19
N GLN A 113 8.77 -1.66 11.02
CA GLN A 113 8.12 -1.92 9.74
C GLN A 113 8.55 -0.94 8.65
N THR A 114 8.88 0.31 9.00
CA THR A 114 9.32 1.32 8.02
C THR A 114 10.59 0.89 7.30
N THR A 115 11.62 0.48 8.04
CA THR A 115 12.89 0.02 7.45
C THR A 115 12.65 -1.24 6.61
N THR A 116 11.90 -2.20 7.16
CA THR A 116 11.55 -3.45 6.47
C THR A 116 10.80 -3.19 5.16
N LEU A 117 9.88 -2.21 5.16
CA LEU A 117 9.13 -1.78 3.99
C LEU A 117 10.08 -1.20 2.92
N LEU A 118 11.02 -0.33 3.30
CA LEU A 118 11.98 0.26 2.37
C LEU A 118 12.90 -0.81 1.77
N GLU A 119 13.40 -1.75 2.59
CA GLU A 119 14.18 -2.90 2.11
C GLU A 119 13.39 -3.78 1.14
N THR A 120 12.10 -4.00 1.43
CA THR A 120 11.20 -4.78 0.57
C THR A 120 10.98 -4.08 -0.77
N ILE A 121 10.78 -2.75 -0.75
CA ILE A 121 10.65 -1.93 -1.96
C ILE A 121 11.90 -2.01 -2.82
N GLU A 122 13.07 -1.85 -2.21
CA GLU A 122 14.34 -1.91 -2.92
C GLU A 122 14.61 -3.29 -3.51
N THR A 123 14.33 -4.35 -2.74
CA THR A 123 14.55 -5.74 -3.15
C THR A 123 13.65 -6.12 -4.33
N HIS A 124 12.36 -5.78 -4.25
CA HIS A 124 11.38 -6.14 -5.26
C HIS A 124 11.21 -5.09 -6.35
N LYS A 125 11.94 -3.97 -6.27
CA LYS A 125 11.89 -2.83 -7.21
C LYS A 125 10.47 -2.27 -7.36
N PHE A 126 9.73 -2.19 -6.26
CA PHE A 126 8.41 -1.56 -6.27
C PHE A 126 8.55 -0.08 -6.54
N ASP A 127 7.76 0.45 -7.45
CA ASP A 127 7.77 1.88 -7.77
C ASP A 127 6.47 2.60 -7.42
N CYS A 128 5.44 1.85 -7.05
CA CYS A 128 4.24 2.36 -6.41
C CYS A 128 3.67 1.32 -5.46
N LEU A 129 3.30 1.74 -4.24
CA LEU A 129 2.54 0.91 -3.31
C LEU A 129 1.23 1.59 -2.94
N MET A 130 0.13 0.90 -3.20
CA MET A 130 -1.21 1.33 -2.79
C MET A 130 -1.48 0.94 -1.35
N GLY A 131 -2.12 1.80 -0.56
CA GLY A 131 -2.51 1.54 0.82
C GLY A 131 -3.93 1.99 1.12
N GLY A 132 -4.60 1.30 2.05
CA GLY A 132 -5.98 1.62 2.47
C GLY A 132 -6.08 2.71 3.55
N ALA A 133 -5.09 3.59 3.59
CA ALA A 133 -4.97 4.58 4.65
C ALA A 133 -5.90 5.77 4.31
N ARG A 134 -6.81 6.18 5.20
CA ARG A 134 -7.82 7.22 4.93
C ARG A 134 -7.55 8.57 5.61
N ARG A 135 -7.98 9.68 4.99
CA ARG A 135 -7.74 11.05 5.48
C ARG A 135 -8.42 11.37 6.83
N ASP A 136 -9.49 10.67 7.15
CA ASP A 136 -10.28 10.84 8.38
C ASP A 136 -9.69 10.11 9.60
N GLU A 137 -8.69 9.24 9.41
CA GLU A 137 -8.13 8.41 10.49
C GLU A 137 -7.27 9.20 11.46
N GLU A 138 -6.50 10.16 10.97
CA GLU A 138 -5.61 10.98 11.78
C GLU A 138 -5.51 12.42 11.26
N LYS A 139 -5.45 13.39 12.17
CA LYS A 139 -5.38 14.82 11.82
C LYS A 139 -4.24 15.18 10.87
N ALA A 140 -3.10 14.49 10.97
CA ALA A 140 -1.95 14.70 10.10
C ALA A 140 -2.24 14.38 8.62
N ARG A 141 -3.23 13.52 8.36
CA ARG A 141 -3.57 12.97 7.04
C ARG A 141 -4.64 13.79 6.30
N ALA A 142 -5.19 14.81 6.95
CA ALA A 142 -6.19 15.70 6.35
C ALA A 142 -5.67 16.45 5.09
N LYS A 143 -4.35 16.59 4.94
CA LYS A 143 -3.70 17.21 3.78
C LYS A 143 -3.01 16.19 2.86
N GLU A 144 -3.25 14.91 3.09
CA GLU A 144 -2.63 13.85 2.30
C GLU A 144 -3.24 13.78 0.90
N ARG A 145 -2.39 13.57 -0.09
CA ARG A 145 -2.75 13.49 -1.51
C ARG A 145 -3.04 12.04 -1.89
N PHE A 146 -3.74 11.83 -3.01
CA PHE A 146 -3.90 10.48 -3.56
C PHE A 146 -2.54 9.90 -3.92
N PHE A 147 -1.70 10.66 -4.62
CA PHE A 147 -0.35 10.28 -5.06
C PHE A 147 0.69 10.98 -4.19
N SER A 148 1.24 10.25 -3.24
CA SER A 148 2.29 10.69 -2.33
C SER A 148 3.67 10.30 -2.88
N HIS A 149 4.37 11.27 -3.47
CA HIS A 149 5.72 11.08 -4.01
C HIS A 149 6.74 10.87 -2.89
N ARG A 150 7.68 9.96 -3.10
CA ARG A 150 8.80 9.66 -2.22
C ARG A 150 10.11 9.68 -3.00
N ASP A 151 11.14 10.22 -2.38
CA ASP A 151 12.49 10.22 -2.97
C ASP A 151 13.14 8.83 -2.92
N ASP A 152 14.37 8.72 -3.42
CA ASP A 152 15.14 7.48 -3.49
C ASP A 152 15.44 6.86 -2.11
N PHE A 153 15.33 7.64 -1.03
CA PHE A 153 15.47 7.19 0.35
C PHE A 153 14.12 6.90 1.04
N GLY A 154 13.01 7.03 0.30
CA GLY A 154 11.66 6.84 0.79
C GLY A 154 11.09 8.02 1.60
N GLN A 155 11.78 9.17 1.63
CA GLN A 155 11.35 10.34 2.37
C GLN A 155 10.24 11.10 1.63
N TRP A 156 9.46 11.87 2.38
CA TRP A 156 8.41 12.71 1.85
C TRP A 156 8.82 14.19 1.92
N ASP A 157 8.81 14.87 0.78
CA ASP A 157 9.06 16.31 0.68
C ASP A 157 7.80 17.03 0.19
N PRO A 158 7.27 18.03 0.94
CA PRO A 158 6.14 18.85 0.51
C PRO A 158 6.33 19.50 -0.87
N LYS A 159 7.56 19.89 -1.23
CA LYS A 159 7.86 20.59 -2.49
C LYS A 159 7.78 19.67 -3.71
N ASN A 160 7.98 18.38 -3.52
CA ASN A 160 7.91 17.38 -4.58
C ASN A 160 6.49 16.83 -4.79
N GLN A 161 5.55 17.22 -3.92
CA GLN A 161 4.14 16.85 -4.07
C GLN A 161 3.48 17.65 -5.18
N ARG A 162 2.64 16.96 -5.95
CA ARG A 162 2.06 17.52 -7.17
C ARG A 162 0.63 17.97 -6.93
N PRO A 163 0.18 19.08 -7.54
CA PRO A 163 -1.23 19.41 -7.59
C PRO A 163 -2.01 18.27 -8.24
N GLU A 164 -3.13 17.89 -7.62
CA GLU A 164 -4.09 16.92 -8.14
C GLU A 164 -5.31 17.74 -8.56
N LEU A 165 -5.44 18.01 -9.85
CA LEU A 165 -6.53 18.82 -10.39
C LEU A 165 -7.52 17.88 -11.07
N TRP A 166 -8.79 17.92 -10.63
CA TRP A 166 -9.79 16.93 -11.02
C TRP A 166 -9.29 15.50 -10.73
N ASN A 167 -9.49 14.60 -11.68
CA ASN A 167 -9.03 13.22 -11.62
C ASN A 167 -7.77 13.04 -12.50
N LEU A 168 -6.90 14.05 -12.58
CA LEU A 168 -5.65 13.98 -13.32
C LEU A 168 -4.47 13.83 -12.35
N PHE A 169 -3.82 12.67 -12.42
CA PHE A 169 -2.70 12.33 -11.55
C PHE A 169 -1.40 12.28 -12.34
N ASN A 170 -0.32 12.82 -11.76
CA ASN A 170 1.00 12.81 -12.37
C ASN A 170 1.94 11.86 -11.61
N GLY A 171 2.12 10.64 -12.13
CA GLY A 171 2.99 9.59 -11.61
C GLY A 171 4.42 9.59 -12.15
N LYS A 172 4.83 10.57 -12.97
CA LYS A 172 6.22 10.65 -13.49
C LYS A 172 7.24 10.59 -12.35
N LYS A 173 8.33 9.86 -12.49
CA LYS A 173 9.33 9.74 -11.43
C LYS A 173 10.72 9.53 -12.01
N ARG A 174 11.75 9.83 -11.24
CA ARG A 174 13.12 9.45 -11.59
C ARG A 174 13.39 8.00 -11.15
N PRO A 175 14.44 7.35 -11.70
CA PRO A 175 14.90 6.07 -11.17
C PRO A 175 15.22 6.19 -9.68
N GLY A 176 14.79 5.21 -8.87
CA GLY A 176 14.94 5.23 -7.41
C GLY A 176 13.70 5.77 -6.68
N GLU A 177 13.04 6.78 -7.24
CA GLU A 177 11.84 7.38 -6.66
C GLU A 177 10.64 6.41 -6.76
N HIS A 178 9.73 6.50 -5.78
CA HIS A 178 8.53 5.68 -5.73
C HIS A 178 7.33 6.45 -5.18
N PHE A 179 6.13 5.91 -5.35
CA PHE A 179 4.91 6.50 -4.81
C PHE A 179 4.26 5.65 -3.72
N ARG A 180 3.52 6.33 -2.84
CA ARG A 180 2.42 5.74 -2.08
C ARG A 180 1.12 6.28 -2.65
N VAL A 181 0.18 5.40 -2.96
CA VAL A 181 -1.13 5.79 -3.49
C VAL A 181 -2.24 5.34 -2.55
N PHE A 182 -3.25 6.17 -2.34
CA PHE A 182 -4.35 5.90 -1.40
C PHE A 182 -5.69 5.99 -2.12
N PRO A 183 -6.16 4.88 -2.73
CA PRO A 183 -7.48 4.81 -3.37
C PRO A 183 -8.63 5.03 -2.40
#